data_AF-A0A4R6PT83-F1
#
_entry.id   AF-A0A4R6PT83-F1
#
_cell.length_a   1.000
_cell.length_b   1.000
_cell.length_c   1.000
_cell.angle_alpha   90.00
_cell.angle_beta   90.00
_cell.angle_gamma   90.00
#
_symmetry.space_group_name_H-M   'P 1'
#
loop_
_entity.id
_entity.type
_entity.pdbx_description
1 polymer ?
#
loop_
_entity_poly.entity_id
_entity_poly.type
_entity_poly.pdbx_seq_one_letter_code
_entity_poly.pdbx_strand_id
1 'polypeptide(L)'
;MAPVIDSQNAHRATCPTTLFYGSETLIATTHPFRRTLSAFGIAAALVALGTHSAAATPTLEPTVASLAEYLTATAPTTPDGRPTAIADTGSSSGSGSGSSSRASDTIGEGPSMSAYLPAFAYGLLNPDAAPPKANRWDCKPTAAHPRPVVLLHGTWLNAYDTFSYLSPRLADAGHCVFTLNFGKSTLLEAGGLGAILPGRNGVGPMVESSGQVAAFIERVLAATGAEQVDIVGHSQGATIANHYLKFDGGRGKVATLVSFGGTHHGTSLLGIATLGRMINNAGIDILGFYRPIIGAANVEQAIGSPFYTTLNADGDTVPGVHYTVVGSRYDEVMNPLDLGFLVAGPDATVDNITLQAGCEQDVSDHLTMMYSPRAASIALHALDPASGPELACTFNPWFFGGGGSL
;
A
#
# COMPACT_ATOMS: atom_id res chain seq x y z
N MET A 1 -38.51 -58.03 -31.95
CA MET A 1 -37.69 -58.72 -30.92
C MET A 1 -37.43 -57.72 -29.81
N ALA A 2 -38.19 -57.83 -28.72
CA ALA A 2 -37.82 -57.33 -27.40
C ALA A 2 -36.99 -58.43 -26.68
N PRO A 3 -36.34 -58.13 -25.55
CA PRO A 3 -37.06 -58.26 -24.29
C PRO A 3 -36.82 -57.15 -23.25
N VAL A 4 -37.73 -57.18 -22.27
CA VAL A 4 -37.95 -56.32 -21.10
C VAL A 4 -37.79 -57.22 -19.84
N ILE A 5 -37.57 -56.61 -18.67
CA ILE A 5 -37.78 -57.12 -17.27
C ILE A 5 -36.57 -57.96 -16.75
N ASP A 6 -36.00 -57.84 -15.53
CA ASP A 6 -36.55 -57.47 -14.21
C ASP A 6 -35.53 -56.83 -13.24
N SER A 7 -36.13 -56.26 -12.21
CA SER A 7 -35.67 -55.62 -10.99
C SER A 7 -35.15 -56.55 -9.86
N GLN A 8 -34.66 -55.89 -8.81
CA GLN A 8 -34.44 -56.34 -7.41
C GLN A 8 -33.06 -56.91 -7.02
N ASN A 9 -32.31 -56.13 -6.23
CA ASN A 9 -32.09 -56.51 -4.84
C ASN A 9 -31.64 -55.31 -3.98
N ALA A 10 -32.47 -55.02 -2.98
CA ALA A 10 -32.20 -54.11 -1.89
C ALA A 10 -31.55 -54.90 -0.74
N HIS A 11 -30.50 -54.36 -0.11
CA HIS A 11 -30.18 -54.71 1.27
C HIS A 11 -29.88 -53.46 2.09
N ARG A 12 -30.77 -53.27 3.08
CA ARG A 12 -30.69 -52.36 4.23
C ARG A 12 -29.61 -52.81 5.21
N ALA A 13 -28.97 -51.85 5.89
CA ALA A 13 -28.50 -51.96 7.26
C ALA A 13 -28.41 -50.53 7.84
N THR A 14 -29.48 -49.97 8.41
CA THR A 14 -29.83 -49.90 9.86
C THR A 14 -28.68 -49.58 10.83
N CYS A 15 -28.84 -48.42 11.47
CA CYS A 15 -28.18 -47.86 12.65
C CYS A 15 -28.22 -48.80 13.88
N PRO A 16 -27.45 -48.51 14.93
CA PRO A 16 -28.14 -48.20 16.18
C PRO A 16 -27.61 -46.98 16.94
N THR A 17 -28.56 -46.12 17.28
CA THR A 17 -28.59 -45.16 18.38
C THR A 17 -28.42 -45.88 19.71
N THR A 18 -27.61 -45.35 20.63
CA THR A 18 -27.73 -45.68 22.06
C THR A 18 -27.83 -44.38 22.86
N LEU A 19 -29.03 -44.10 23.35
CA LEU A 19 -29.35 -43.18 24.44
C LEU A 19 -28.99 -43.86 25.77
N PHE A 20 -28.32 -43.15 26.67
CA PHE A 20 -28.41 -43.41 28.10
C PHE A 20 -28.91 -42.15 28.81
N TYR A 21 -30.07 -42.31 29.44
CA TYR A 21 -30.68 -41.41 30.40
C TYR A 21 -30.19 -41.83 31.79
N GLY A 22 -29.75 -40.88 32.61
CA GLY A 22 -29.30 -41.11 33.98
C GLY A 22 -29.38 -39.81 34.77
N SER A 23 -30.38 -39.78 35.64
CA SER A 23 -30.94 -38.70 36.45
C SER A 23 -30.02 -38.10 37.53
N GLU A 24 -30.25 -36.81 37.77
CA GLU A 24 -30.22 -36.06 39.05
C GLU A 24 -28.97 -36.09 39.94
N THR A 25 -28.37 -34.92 40.18
CA THR A 25 -28.43 -34.24 41.49
C THR A 25 -28.03 -32.77 41.34
N LEU A 26 -29.00 -31.88 41.55
CA LEU A 26 -28.78 -30.46 41.82
C LEU A 26 -28.18 -30.30 43.21
N ILE A 27 -27.05 -29.58 43.34
CA ILE A 27 -26.75 -28.82 44.55
C ILE A 27 -26.51 -27.38 44.13
N ALA A 28 -27.55 -26.57 44.30
CA ALA A 28 -27.44 -25.14 44.37
C ALA A 28 -26.90 -24.77 45.76
N THR A 29 -25.82 -23.98 45.81
CA THR A 29 -25.53 -23.16 46.99
C THR A 29 -25.47 -21.71 46.58
N THR A 30 -26.32 -20.97 47.26
CA THR A 30 -26.73 -19.58 47.15
C THR A 30 -25.67 -18.59 47.65
N HIS A 31 -25.39 -17.56 46.83
CA HIS A 31 -25.37 -16.13 47.18
C HIS A 31 -24.17 -15.49 47.97
N PRO A 32 -24.01 -14.14 47.92
CA PRO A 32 -22.84 -13.49 47.34
C PRO A 32 -22.08 -12.55 48.31
N PHE A 33 -20.87 -12.10 47.98
CA PHE A 33 -20.27 -10.93 48.65
C PHE A 33 -19.46 -10.02 47.70
N ARG A 34 -20.08 -8.85 47.44
CA ARG A 34 -19.57 -7.47 47.32
C ARG A 34 -18.09 -7.22 46.92
N ARG A 35 -17.97 -6.49 45.81
CA ARG A 35 -17.33 -5.16 45.58
C ARG A 35 -16.13 -4.72 46.45
N THR A 36 -15.30 -3.91 45.78
CA THR A 36 -14.28 -2.94 46.23
C THR A 36 -12.93 -3.47 46.72
N LEU A 37 -11.87 -3.19 45.94
CA LEU A 37 -10.83 -2.25 46.37
C LEU A 37 -9.99 -1.76 45.17
N SER A 38 -9.91 -0.45 45.11
CA SER A 38 -9.24 0.38 44.12
C SER A 38 -7.78 0.62 44.49
N ALA A 39 -6.96 0.85 43.44
CA ALA A 39 -5.88 1.83 43.33
C ALA A 39 -5.11 2.26 44.60
N PHE A 40 -3.79 2.00 44.64
CA PHE A 40 -2.82 2.87 45.31
C PHE A 40 -1.40 2.72 44.72
N GLY A 41 -0.75 3.86 44.47
CA GLY A 41 0.68 4.02 44.15
C GLY A 41 0.94 4.22 42.65
N ILE A 42 1.39 5.35 42.11
CA ILE A 42 2.21 6.43 42.68
C ILE A 42 1.85 7.73 41.93
N ALA A 43 1.50 8.79 42.67
CA ALA A 43 1.51 10.16 42.20
C ALA A 43 2.23 11.01 43.25
N ALA A 44 3.40 11.57 42.90
CA ALA A 44 3.98 12.75 43.53
C ALA A 44 5.18 13.27 42.72
N ALA A 45 4.94 14.23 41.83
CA ALA A 45 5.79 15.42 41.63
C ALA A 45 4.99 16.41 40.78
N LEU A 46 4.57 17.53 41.39
CA LEU A 46 3.77 18.58 40.79
C LEU A 46 4.41 19.93 41.11
N VAL A 47 4.25 20.85 40.15
CA VAL A 47 4.23 22.33 40.22
C VAL A 47 5.52 23.11 39.93
N ALA A 48 5.53 23.74 38.75
CA ALA A 48 5.78 25.18 38.62
C ALA A 48 4.92 25.77 37.48
N LEU A 49 3.79 26.37 37.90
CA LEU A 49 3.08 27.56 37.39
C LEU A 49 2.99 27.84 35.87
N GLY A 50 1.76 27.77 35.36
CA GLY A 50 1.30 28.48 34.18
C GLY A 50 -0.23 28.42 34.08
N THR A 51 -0.93 29.45 34.57
CA THR A 51 -2.38 29.60 34.42
C THR A 51 -2.73 29.83 32.95
N HIS A 52 -3.24 28.81 32.26
CA HIS A 52 -3.99 28.99 31.01
C HIS A 52 -5.35 28.31 31.16
N SER A 53 -6.40 29.11 31.04
CA SER A 53 -7.78 28.66 30.94
C SER A 53 -7.89 27.60 29.87
N ALA A 54 -8.40 26.41 30.23
CA ALA A 54 -8.72 25.38 29.26
C ALA A 54 -9.85 25.88 28.35
N ALA A 55 -9.50 26.37 27.15
CA ALA A 55 -10.45 26.53 26.07
C ALA A 55 -10.92 25.13 25.64
N ALA A 56 -12.23 24.95 25.52
CA ALA A 56 -12.83 23.70 25.06
C ALA A 56 -12.28 23.33 23.67
N THR A 57 -11.75 22.11 23.53
CA THR A 57 -11.32 21.57 22.25
C THR A 57 -12.55 21.40 21.36
N PRO A 58 -12.63 22.03 20.17
CA PRO A 58 -13.78 21.85 19.31
C PRO A 58 -13.82 20.41 18.79
N THR A 59 -14.94 19.72 19.02
CA THR A 59 -15.28 18.47 18.36
C THR A 59 -15.68 18.79 16.93
N LEU A 60 -14.84 18.42 15.96
CA LEU A 60 -15.13 18.59 14.53
C LEU A 60 -15.96 17.40 14.01
N GLU A 61 -17.07 17.69 13.33
CA GLU A 61 -17.84 16.74 12.52
C GLU A 61 -16.93 16.16 11.43
N PRO A 62 -16.92 14.85 11.13
CA PRO A 62 -15.94 14.23 10.23
C PRO A 62 -16.27 14.46 8.75
N THR A 63 -16.22 15.72 8.30
CA THR A 63 -16.52 16.13 6.93
C THR A 63 -15.30 16.70 6.22
N VAL A 64 -15.24 16.60 4.89
CA VAL A 64 -14.15 17.17 4.07
C VAL A 64 -14.01 18.69 4.30
N ALA A 65 -15.12 19.39 4.51
CA ALA A 65 -15.13 20.82 4.81
C ALA A 65 -14.47 21.14 6.16
N SER A 66 -14.76 20.37 7.21
CA SER A 66 -14.17 20.56 8.54
C SER A 66 -12.66 20.31 8.57
N LEU A 67 -12.18 19.37 7.74
CA LEU A 67 -10.75 19.07 7.60
C LEU A 67 -10.03 20.16 6.82
N ALA A 68 -10.65 20.67 5.75
CA ALA A 68 -10.13 21.82 5.00
C ALA A 68 -10.04 23.08 5.88
N GLU A 69 -11.04 23.33 6.73
CA GLU A 69 -11.00 24.41 7.73
C GLU A 69 -9.88 24.22 8.75
N TYR A 70 -9.71 23.00 9.28
CA TYR A 70 -8.65 22.70 10.24
C TYR A 70 -7.24 22.88 9.66
N LEU A 71 -7.01 22.40 8.43
CA LEU A 71 -5.72 22.55 7.74
C LEU A 71 -5.44 24.02 7.39
N THR A 72 -6.46 24.78 7.01
CA THR A 72 -6.33 26.23 6.76
C THR A 72 -6.04 27.00 8.05
N ALA A 73 -6.65 26.61 9.17
CA ALA A 73 -6.45 27.23 10.47
C ALA A 73 -5.10 26.92 11.12
N THR A 74 -4.41 25.87 10.67
CA THR A 74 -3.12 25.42 11.24
C THR A 74 -1.92 25.65 10.32
N ALA A 75 -2.13 26.19 9.11
CA ALA A 75 -1.06 26.57 8.21
C ALA A 75 -0.29 27.81 8.74
N PRO A 76 1.05 27.80 8.72
CA PRO A 76 1.83 28.97 9.15
C PRO A 76 1.66 30.15 8.19
N THR A 77 1.28 31.31 8.74
CA THR A 77 1.10 32.57 8.01
C THR A 77 2.24 33.54 8.27
N THR A 78 2.54 34.40 7.30
CA THR A 78 3.43 35.57 7.54
C THR A 78 2.77 36.52 8.55
N PRO A 79 3.53 37.42 9.22
CA PRO A 79 2.98 38.45 10.11
C PRO A 79 1.83 39.29 9.50
N ASP A 80 1.77 39.37 8.16
CA ASP A 80 0.77 40.13 7.41
C ASP A 80 -0.46 39.29 7.00
N GLY A 81 -0.61 38.07 7.54
CA GLY A 81 -1.80 37.22 7.38
C GLY A 81 -1.93 36.45 6.05
N ARG A 82 -0.87 36.42 5.22
CA ARG A 82 -0.83 35.62 3.98
C ARG A 82 -0.25 34.22 4.25
N PRO A 83 -0.71 33.18 3.52
CA PRO A 83 -0.06 31.87 3.54
C PRO A 83 1.39 32.02 3.09
N THR A 84 2.34 31.43 3.83
CA THR A 84 3.72 31.36 3.36
C THR A 84 3.80 30.37 2.21
N ALA A 85 4.14 30.83 1.01
CA ALA A 85 4.69 29.93 0.00
C ALA A 85 6.05 29.45 0.53
N ILE A 86 6.28 28.14 0.57
CA ILE A 86 7.64 27.60 0.66
C ILE A 86 8.26 27.92 -0.70
N ALA A 87 8.92 29.06 -0.80
CA ALA A 87 9.62 29.49 -2.00
C ALA A 87 11.11 29.62 -1.71
N ASP A 88 11.87 28.99 -2.61
CA ASP A 88 13.19 29.40 -3.10
C ASP A 88 14.32 29.56 -2.06
N THR A 89 15.12 28.51 -1.90
CA THR A 89 16.52 28.68 -1.46
C THR A 89 17.41 28.55 -2.68
N GLY A 90 17.77 29.70 -3.25
CA GLY A 90 18.75 29.82 -4.32
C GLY A 90 20.09 29.15 -3.99
N SER A 91 20.79 28.77 -5.05
CA SER A 91 22.10 28.14 -5.06
C SER A 91 23.10 28.84 -4.12
N SER A 92 23.57 28.11 -3.10
CA SER A 92 24.89 28.32 -2.51
C SER A 92 25.45 27.00 -2.01
N SER A 93 26.73 26.77 -2.32
CA SER A 93 27.47 25.56 -1.99
C SER A 93 27.80 25.51 -0.50
N GLY A 94 27.35 24.49 0.23
CA GLY A 94 27.76 24.27 1.62
C GLY A 94 26.90 23.28 2.42
N SER A 95 27.42 22.06 2.59
CA SER A 95 27.22 21.10 3.70
C SER A 95 25.88 21.05 4.46
N GLY A 96 25.07 20.04 4.13
CA GLY A 96 24.44 19.12 5.10
C GLY A 96 23.44 19.70 6.11
N SER A 97 22.21 19.93 5.65
CA SER A 97 20.97 19.92 6.45
C SER A 97 19.86 19.54 5.47
N GLY A 98 19.42 18.30 5.29
CA GLY A 98 19.34 17.12 6.15
C GLY A 98 18.01 16.48 5.74
N SER A 99 18.02 15.62 4.71
CA SER A 99 16.79 15.01 4.15
C SER A 99 15.95 14.42 5.29
N SER A 100 14.66 14.81 5.37
CA SER A 100 13.75 14.30 6.40
C SER A 100 13.34 12.84 6.15
N SER A 101 13.58 12.37 4.92
CA SER A 101 13.35 11.01 4.46
C SER A 101 14.60 10.41 3.82
N ARG A 102 14.75 9.09 3.91
CA ARG A 102 15.86 8.32 3.33
C ARG A 102 15.33 7.12 2.57
N ALA A 103 16.12 6.64 1.61
CA ALA A 103 15.96 5.32 1.01
C ALA A 103 17.04 4.37 1.51
N SER A 104 16.81 3.08 1.35
CA SER A 104 17.84 2.05 1.53
C SER A 104 17.72 0.96 0.48
N ASP A 105 18.86 0.35 0.18
CA ASP A 105 18.90 -0.92 -0.51
C ASP A 105 18.28 -2.02 0.36
N THR A 106 17.78 -3.04 -0.32
CA THR A 106 17.38 -4.29 0.35
C THR A 106 18.60 -5.17 0.59
N ILE A 107 18.50 -6.07 1.57
CA ILE A 107 19.58 -6.90 2.09
C ILE A 107 19.13 -8.35 2.09
N GLY A 108 19.94 -9.22 1.47
CA GLY A 108 19.61 -10.64 1.35
C GLY A 108 18.31 -10.88 0.58
N GLU A 109 17.78 -12.08 0.69
CA GLU A 109 16.48 -12.44 0.08
C GLU A 109 15.61 -13.17 1.09
N GLY A 110 14.33 -12.84 1.10
CA GLY A 110 13.33 -13.65 1.80
C GLY A 110 12.71 -14.73 0.90
N PRO A 111 11.89 -15.62 1.48
CA PRO A 111 11.18 -16.65 0.72
C PRO A 111 10.06 -16.05 -0.13
N SER A 112 9.61 -16.76 -1.16
CA SER A 112 8.40 -16.36 -1.89
C SER A 112 7.17 -16.68 -1.05
N MET A 113 6.22 -15.76 -1.00
CA MET A 113 4.94 -15.93 -0.31
C MET A 113 3.80 -15.83 -1.31
N SER A 114 2.72 -16.59 -1.08
CA SER A 114 1.50 -16.57 -1.89
C SER A 114 0.36 -15.77 -1.25
N ALA A 115 0.60 -15.15 -0.09
CA ALA A 115 -0.40 -14.37 0.62
C ALA A 115 0.26 -13.20 1.36
N TYR A 116 -0.49 -12.11 1.50
CA TYR A 116 -0.03 -10.88 2.14
C TYR A 116 0.37 -11.08 3.61
N LEU A 117 -0.49 -11.71 4.42
CA LEU A 117 -0.26 -11.82 5.87
C LEU A 117 1.09 -12.46 6.27
N PRO A 118 1.47 -13.66 5.75
CA PRO A 118 2.79 -14.23 6.07
C PRO A 118 3.95 -13.39 5.53
N ALA A 119 3.77 -12.70 4.39
CA ALA A 119 4.80 -11.82 3.86
C ALA A 119 4.99 -10.57 4.72
N PHE A 120 3.89 -9.97 5.18
CA PHE A 120 3.88 -8.85 6.10
C PHE A 120 4.57 -9.22 7.43
N ALA A 121 4.20 -10.36 8.02
CA ALA A 121 4.82 -10.87 9.24
C ALA A 121 6.33 -11.10 9.07
N TYR A 122 6.75 -11.68 7.95
CA TYR A 122 8.18 -11.85 7.63
C TYR A 122 8.88 -10.50 7.47
N GLY A 123 8.25 -9.54 6.78
CA GLY A 123 8.77 -8.20 6.56
C GLY A 123 8.92 -7.37 7.84
N LEU A 124 8.15 -7.65 8.89
CA LEU A 124 8.37 -7.04 10.21
C LEU A 124 9.64 -7.56 10.88
N LEU A 125 9.93 -8.85 10.72
CA LEU A 125 11.13 -9.48 11.27
C LEU A 125 12.37 -9.22 10.41
N ASN A 126 12.18 -8.92 9.13
CA ASN A 126 13.23 -8.70 8.13
C ASN A 126 12.92 -7.42 7.34
N PRO A 127 13.03 -6.24 7.97
CA PRO A 127 12.51 -4.97 7.45
C PRO A 127 13.15 -4.49 6.14
N ASP A 128 14.33 -5.00 5.83
CA ASP A 128 15.09 -4.66 4.63
C ASP A 128 15.28 -5.86 3.70
N ALA A 129 14.58 -6.98 3.88
CA ALA A 129 14.72 -8.12 2.97
C ALA A 129 14.37 -7.74 1.52
N ALA A 130 15.08 -8.31 0.55
CA ALA A 130 14.64 -8.24 -0.84
C ALA A 130 13.56 -9.31 -1.08
N PRO A 131 12.53 -9.03 -1.91
CA PRO A 131 11.68 -10.08 -2.43
C PRO A 131 12.54 -11.05 -3.28
N PRO A 132 12.15 -12.33 -3.39
CA PRO A 132 12.96 -13.31 -4.11
C PRO A 132 13.28 -12.86 -5.53
N LYS A 133 14.53 -13.06 -5.96
CA LYS A 133 15.04 -12.78 -7.32
C LYS A 133 15.12 -11.30 -7.69
N ALA A 134 14.89 -10.38 -6.76
CA ALA A 134 15.16 -8.96 -6.99
C ALA A 134 16.63 -8.60 -6.75
N ASN A 135 17.04 -7.45 -7.30
CA ASN A 135 18.32 -6.80 -7.06
C ASN A 135 19.55 -7.66 -7.40
N ARG A 136 19.44 -8.45 -8.48
CA ARG A 136 20.58 -9.07 -9.15
C ARG A 136 21.26 -8.03 -10.05
N TRP A 137 22.17 -7.27 -9.45
CA TRP A 137 22.87 -6.16 -10.13
C TRP A 137 23.78 -6.58 -11.29
N ASP A 138 24.08 -7.88 -11.40
CA ASP A 138 24.76 -8.50 -12.53
C ASP A 138 23.81 -8.91 -13.67
N CYS A 139 22.49 -8.82 -13.48
CA CYS A 139 21.50 -9.14 -14.51
C CYS A 139 21.60 -8.17 -15.70
N LYS A 140 21.55 -8.73 -16.92
CA LYS A 140 21.57 -7.98 -18.17
C LYS A 140 20.27 -8.20 -18.94
N PRO A 141 19.52 -7.12 -19.25
CA PRO A 141 18.34 -7.20 -20.10
C PRO A 141 18.67 -7.86 -21.44
N THR A 142 17.71 -8.61 -21.97
CA THR A 142 17.87 -9.37 -23.23
C THR A 142 17.15 -8.65 -24.37
N ALA A 143 17.34 -9.09 -25.62
CA ALA A 143 16.55 -8.53 -26.73
C ALA A 143 15.03 -8.79 -26.58
N ALA A 144 14.65 -9.87 -25.89
CA ALA A 144 13.24 -10.18 -25.60
C ALA A 144 12.68 -9.27 -24.49
N HIS A 145 13.47 -9.01 -23.45
CA HIS A 145 13.12 -8.12 -22.34
C HIS A 145 14.20 -7.05 -22.16
N PRO A 146 14.20 -5.99 -23.00
CA PRO A 146 15.31 -5.03 -23.09
C PRO A 146 15.33 -4.00 -21.95
N ARG A 147 14.25 -3.92 -21.17
CA ARG A 147 14.10 -2.96 -20.07
C ARG A 147 14.05 -3.71 -18.74
N PRO A 148 14.87 -3.34 -17.74
CA PRO A 148 14.73 -3.86 -16.39
C PRO A 148 13.45 -3.30 -15.74
N VAL A 149 12.90 -4.06 -14.80
CA VAL A 149 11.67 -3.71 -14.09
C VAL A 149 12.01 -3.21 -12.69
N VAL A 150 11.51 -2.03 -12.32
CA VAL A 150 11.67 -1.43 -10.99
C VAL A 150 10.35 -1.51 -10.22
N LEU A 151 10.38 -2.13 -9.04
CA LEU A 151 9.21 -2.33 -8.17
C LEU A 151 9.18 -1.30 -7.03
N LEU A 152 8.05 -0.61 -6.87
CA LEU A 152 7.87 0.49 -5.89
C LEU A 152 6.72 0.21 -4.92
N HIS A 153 7.05 0.03 -3.63
CA HIS A 153 6.09 -0.35 -2.58
C HIS A 153 5.13 0.78 -2.18
N GLY A 154 4.07 0.42 -1.46
CA GLY A 154 3.08 1.38 -0.93
C GLY A 154 3.43 1.98 0.43
N THR A 155 2.48 2.75 0.97
CA THR A 155 2.53 3.35 2.32
C THR A 155 2.50 2.29 3.41
N TRP A 156 3.35 2.44 4.43
CA TRP A 156 3.52 1.47 5.51
C TRP A 156 3.80 0.06 5.01
N LEU A 157 4.51 -0.08 3.89
CA LEU A 157 4.98 -1.34 3.33
C LEU A 157 6.49 -1.27 3.11
N ASN A 158 7.07 -2.37 2.64
CA ASN A 158 8.44 -2.43 2.16
C ASN A 158 8.54 -3.25 0.87
N ALA A 159 9.74 -3.30 0.30
CA ALA A 159 10.02 -4.05 -0.91
C ALA A 159 9.63 -5.53 -0.82
N TYR A 160 9.88 -6.19 0.33
CA TYR A 160 9.59 -7.61 0.49
C TYR A 160 8.09 -7.88 0.57
N ASP A 161 7.38 -7.26 1.51
CA ASP A 161 5.97 -7.58 1.76
C ASP A 161 5.01 -7.07 0.69
N THR A 162 5.47 -6.19 -0.20
CA THR A 162 4.70 -5.81 -1.39
C THR A 162 4.93 -6.81 -2.53
N PHE A 163 6.16 -7.30 -2.71
CA PHE A 163 6.56 -7.97 -3.96
C PHE A 163 7.06 -9.41 -3.82
N SER A 164 6.96 -10.03 -2.64
CA SER A 164 7.39 -11.42 -2.41
C SER A 164 6.68 -12.45 -3.32
N TYR A 165 5.51 -12.10 -3.85
CA TYR A 165 4.77 -12.88 -4.84
C TYR A 165 5.12 -12.53 -6.29
N LEU A 166 5.14 -11.23 -6.62
CA LEU A 166 5.29 -10.74 -7.99
C LEU A 166 6.74 -10.82 -8.51
N SER A 167 7.71 -10.40 -7.70
CA SER A 167 9.13 -10.35 -8.08
C SER A 167 9.65 -11.66 -8.69
N PRO A 168 9.49 -12.83 -8.03
CA PRO A 168 9.98 -14.08 -8.62
C PRO A 168 9.30 -14.44 -9.94
N ARG A 169 8.03 -14.07 -10.15
CA ARG A 169 7.30 -14.35 -11.40
C ARG A 169 7.80 -13.50 -12.56
N LEU A 170 8.10 -12.24 -12.32
CA LEU A 170 8.72 -11.35 -13.31
C LEU A 170 10.13 -11.85 -13.67
N ALA A 171 10.92 -12.24 -12.67
CA ALA A 171 12.25 -12.78 -12.90
C ALA A 171 12.21 -14.13 -13.64
N ASP A 172 11.27 -15.01 -13.31
CA ASP A 172 11.06 -16.30 -14.00
C ASP A 172 10.55 -16.13 -15.43
N ALA A 173 9.89 -15.02 -15.74
CA ALA A 173 9.56 -14.62 -17.10
C ALA A 173 10.75 -13.97 -17.86
N GLY A 174 11.92 -13.83 -17.23
CA GLY A 174 13.14 -13.35 -17.88
C GLY A 174 13.43 -11.86 -17.72
N HIS A 175 12.67 -11.13 -16.89
CA HIS A 175 12.98 -9.74 -16.58
C HIS A 175 14.10 -9.60 -15.54
N CYS A 176 14.96 -8.59 -15.69
CA CYS A 176 15.83 -8.13 -14.61
C CYS A 176 15.01 -7.27 -13.63
N VAL A 177 14.85 -7.71 -12.39
CA VAL A 177 13.95 -7.07 -11.41
C VAL A 177 14.75 -6.36 -10.31
N PHE A 178 14.38 -5.12 -10.02
CA PHE A 178 15.02 -4.27 -9.03
C PHE A 178 13.98 -3.60 -8.10
N THR A 179 14.36 -3.30 -6.87
CA THR A 179 13.50 -2.63 -5.91
C THR A 179 14.30 -2.00 -4.76
N LEU A 180 13.70 -1.03 -4.08
CA LEU A 180 14.28 -0.31 -2.95
C LEU A 180 13.25 -0.16 -1.83
N ASN A 181 13.73 0.20 -0.65
CA ASN A 181 12.87 0.79 0.38
C ASN A 181 13.01 2.32 0.31
N PHE A 182 11.92 3.05 0.06
CA PHE A 182 11.91 4.52 -0.02
C PHE A 182 11.01 5.14 1.06
N GLY A 183 11.14 6.44 1.28
CA GLY A 183 10.23 7.15 2.18
C GLY A 183 10.47 6.80 3.66
N LYS A 184 11.67 6.36 4.04
CA LYS A 184 12.01 6.08 5.44
C LYS A 184 12.21 7.38 6.18
N SER A 185 11.40 7.63 7.20
CA SER A 185 11.56 8.80 8.05
C SER A 185 11.44 8.38 9.51
N THR A 186 12.00 9.16 10.44
CA THR A 186 11.84 8.92 11.89
C THR A 186 10.56 9.56 12.42
N LEU A 187 10.14 9.20 13.63
CA LEU A 187 8.97 9.81 14.29
C LEU A 187 9.04 11.36 14.29
N LEU A 188 10.23 11.93 14.52
CA LEU A 188 10.45 13.37 14.63
C LEU A 188 10.69 14.06 13.27
N GLU A 189 11.08 13.32 12.24
CA GLU A 189 11.40 13.83 10.89
C GLU A 189 10.21 13.69 9.93
N ALA A 190 8.98 13.77 10.45
CA ALA A 190 7.74 13.61 9.71
C ALA A 190 7.37 12.18 9.26
N GLY A 191 7.97 11.13 9.83
CA GLY A 191 7.56 9.73 9.59
C GLY A 191 6.38 9.28 10.45
N GLY A 192 6.05 10.03 11.50
CA GLY A 192 4.93 9.73 12.39
C GLY A 192 5.07 8.39 13.14
N LEU A 193 3.98 7.90 13.75
CA LEU A 193 3.99 6.64 14.49
C LEU A 193 4.27 5.42 13.59
N GLY A 194 3.97 5.51 12.29
CA GLY A 194 4.27 4.47 11.32
C GLY A 194 5.76 4.11 11.27
N ALA A 195 6.65 5.11 11.45
CA ALA A 195 8.09 4.92 11.50
C ALA A 195 8.62 4.09 12.67
N ILE A 196 7.81 3.87 13.72
CA ILE A 196 8.21 3.09 14.91
C ILE A 196 8.23 1.60 14.61
N LEU A 197 7.42 1.14 13.66
CA LEU A 197 7.32 -0.27 13.31
C LEU A 197 8.40 -0.63 12.28
N PRO A 198 9.21 -1.69 12.52
CA PRO A 198 10.24 -2.11 11.59
C PRO A 198 9.69 -2.36 10.18
N GLY A 199 10.38 -1.82 9.17
CA GLY A 199 10.07 -2.06 7.77
C GLY A 199 8.76 -1.42 7.29
N ARG A 200 8.21 -0.44 8.03
CA ARG A 200 7.09 0.38 7.57
C ARG A 200 7.63 1.67 6.95
N ASN A 201 7.76 1.65 5.62
CA ASN A 201 8.34 2.76 4.85
C ASN A 201 7.23 3.53 4.10
N GLY A 202 7.58 4.45 3.19
CA GLY A 202 6.60 5.29 2.48
C GLY A 202 5.86 6.27 3.41
N VAL A 203 6.55 6.78 4.44
CA VAL A 203 5.98 7.68 5.47
C VAL A 203 6.54 9.09 5.43
N GLY A 204 7.77 9.26 4.92
CA GLY A 204 8.39 10.57 4.70
C GLY A 204 7.81 11.31 3.49
N PRO A 205 8.22 12.57 3.23
CA PRO A 205 7.66 13.38 2.15
C PRO A 205 7.72 12.69 0.78
N MET A 206 6.65 12.80 0.01
CA MET A 206 6.49 12.14 -1.28
C MET A 206 7.42 12.73 -2.36
N VAL A 207 7.67 14.04 -2.34
CA VAL A 207 8.64 14.67 -3.26
C VAL A 207 10.06 14.15 -3.01
N GLU A 208 10.50 14.07 -1.75
CA GLU A 208 11.79 13.47 -1.40
C GLU A 208 11.85 12.00 -1.82
N SER A 209 10.75 11.26 -1.64
CA SER A 209 10.64 9.86 -2.06
C SER A 209 10.76 9.69 -3.58
N SER A 210 10.25 10.63 -4.37
CA SER A 210 10.40 10.63 -5.82
C SER A 210 11.85 10.86 -6.26
N GLY A 211 12.56 11.80 -5.62
CA GLY A 211 14.00 11.98 -5.82
C GLY A 211 14.83 10.74 -5.43
N GLN A 212 14.44 10.00 -4.38
CA GLN A 212 15.07 8.74 -4.01
C GLN A 212 14.87 7.65 -5.10
N VAL A 213 13.67 7.57 -5.66
CA VAL A 213 13.36 6.66 -6.78
C VAL A 213 14.16 7.04 -8.02
N ALA A 214 14.29 8.33 -8.33
CA ALA A 214 15.11 8.81 -9.43
C ALA A 214 16.56 8.34 -9.29
N ALA A 215 17.18 8.57 -8.13
CA ALA A 215 18.55 8.13 -7.86
C ALA A 215 18.71 6.60 -7.97
N PHE A 216 17.71 5.83 -7.54
CA PHE A 216 17.73 4.38 -7.68
C PHE A 216 17.66 3.93 -9.14
N ILE A 217 16.76 4.52 -9.93
CA ILE A 217 16.59 4.20 -11.35
C ILE A 217 17.87 4.52 -12.13
N GLU A 218 18.56 5.64 -11.85
CA GLU A 218 19.86 5.93 -12.45
C GLU A 218 20.89 4.83 -12.21
N ARG A 219 20.95 4.28 -10.99
CA ARG A 219 21.84 3.15 -10.69
C ARG A 219 21.43 1.90 -11.47
N VAL A 220 20.14 1.63 -11.61
CA VAL A 220 19.63 0.48 -12.39
C VAL A 220 20.01 0.61 -13.86
N LEU A 221 19.78 1.78 -14.47
CA LEU A 221 20.15 2.06 -15.86
C LEU A 221 21.67 1.93 -16.05
N ALA A 222 22.48 2.50 -15.15
CA ALA A 222 23.93 2.39 -15.21
C ALA A 222 24.44 0.94 -15.06
N ALA A 223 23.85 0.16 -14.14
CA ALA A 223 24.26 -1.22 -13.91
C ALA A 223 23.85 -2.16 -15.05
N THR A 224 22.67 -1.95 -15.63
CA THR A 224 22.13 -2.82 -16.69
C THR A 224 22.61 -2.43 -18.08
N GLY A 225 22.86 -1.13 -18.32
CA GLY A 225 23.14 -0.56 -19.63
C GLY A 225 21.89 -0.29 -20.47
N ALA A 226 20.69 -0.43 -19.89
CA ALA A 226 19.44 -0.11 -20.57
C ALA A 226 19.24 1.41 -20.66
N GLU A 227 18.52 1.87 -21.68
CA GLU A 227 18.15 3.28 -21.85
C GLU A 227 16.88 3.65 -21.07
N GLN A 228 16.02 2.66 -20.83
CA GLN A 228 14.73 2.83 -20.17
C GLN A 228 14.46 1.68 -19.20
N VAL A 229 13.65 1.95 -18.17
CA VAL A 229 13.07 0.94 -17.28
C VAL A 229 11.57 0.81 -17.52
N ASP A 230 11.01 -0.31 -17.06
CA ASP A 230 9.58 -0.41 -16.78
C ASP A 230 9.36 -0.33 -15.27
N ILE A 231 8.26 0.26 -14.82
CA ILE A 231 7.95 0.42 -13.39
C ILE A 231 6.68 -0.35 -13.06
N VAL A 232 6.71 -1.09 -11.95
CA VAL A 232 5.49 -1.61 -11.30
C VAL A 232 5.36 -0.96 -9.93
N GLY A 233 4.34 -0.12 -9.76
CA GLY A 233 4.04 0.58 -8.51
C GLY A 233 2.78 0.05 -7.85
N HIS A 234 2.81 -0.10 -6.52
CA HIS A 234 1.63 -0.38 -5.71
C HIS A 234 1.28 0.83 -4.85
N SER A 235 0.00 1.19 -4.80
CA SER A 235 -0.50 2.26 -3.92
C SER A 235 0.31 3.56 -4.13
N GLN A 236 0.82 4.16 -3.04
CA GLN A 236 1.72 5.32 -3.08
C GLN A 236 2.90 5.16 -4.07
N GLY A 237 3.47 3.96 -4.21
CA GLY A 237 4.59 3.70 -5.13
C GLY A 237 4.25 3.99 -6.59
N ALA A 238 2.99 3.77 -7.01
CA ALA A 238 2.52 4.15 -8.35
C ALA A 238 2.44 5.67 -8.50
N THR A 239 1.95 6.37 -7.48
CA THR A 239 1.88 7.84 -7.47
C THR A 239 3.27 8.47 -7.49
N ILE A 240 4.22 7.92 -6.73
CA ILE A 240 5.63 8.36 -6.73
C ILE A 240 6.28 8.13 -8.10
N ALA A 241 5.95 7.03 -8.78
CA ALA A 241 6.41 6.79 -10.16
C ALA A 241 5.90 7.87 -11.12
N ASN A 242 4.63 8.27 -10.99
CA ASN A 242 4.05 9.31 -11.82
C ASN A 242 4.67 10.69 -11.53
N HIS A 243 4.98 10.99 -10.26
CA HIS A 243 5.74 12.18 -9.91
C HIS A 243 7.14 12.17 -10.54
N TYR A 244 7.85 11.04 -10.47
CA TYR A 244 9.19 10.89 -11.05
C TYR A 244 9.17 11.13 -12.56
N LEU A 245 8.18 10.55 -13.25
CA LEU A 245 7.93 10.74 -14.67
C LEU A 245 7.78 12.23 -15.04
N LYS A 246 7.07 13.02 -14.22
CA LYS A 246 6.76 14.42 -14.51
C LYS A 246 7.86 15.39 -14.08
N PHE A 247 8.49 15.19 -12.93
CA PHE A 247 9.29 16.23 -12.27
C PHE A 247 10.74 15.85 -11.99
N ASP A 248 11.05 14.55 -11.81
CA ASP A 248 12.38 14.11 -11.35
C ASP A 248 13.19 13.39 -12.44
N GLY A 249 12.95 13.76 -13.69
CA GLY A 249 13.77 13.32 -14.83
C GLY A 249 13.41 11.96 -15.42
N GLY A 250 12.21 11.43 -15.13
CA GLY A 250 11.75 10.15 -15.68
C GLY A 250 11.33 10.18 -17.16
N ARG A 251 11.09 11.36 -17.74
CA ARG A 251 10.76 11.50 -19.17
C ARG A 251 11.84 10.86 -20.05
N GLY A 252 11.43 9.95 -20.93
CA GLY A 252 12.34 9.23 -21.82
C GLY A 252 13.14 8.11 -21.16
N LYS A 253 13.06 7.91 -19.83
CA LYS A 253 13.72 6.84 -19.08
C LYS A 253 12.76 5.73 -18.62
N VAL A 254 11.47 5.91 -18.84
CA VAL A 254 10.43 4.94 -18.49
C VAL A 254 9.58 4.69 -19.73
N ALA A 255 9.42 3.43 -20.11
CA ALA A 255 8.55 3.05 -21.23
C ALA A 255 7.15 2.69 -20.73
N THR A 256 7.07 1.89 -19.66
CA THR A 256 5.80 1.42 -19.09
C THR A 256 5.69 1.70 -17.59
N LEU A 257 4.53 2.19 -17.15
CA LEU A 257 4.12 2.21 -15.74
C LEU A 257 2.91 1.30 -15.54
N VAL A 258 3.10 0.20 -14.82
CA VAL A 258 2.02 -0.65 -14.32
C VAL A 258 1.69 -0.24 -12.89
N SER A 259 0.47 0.25 -12.68
CA SER A 259 -0.01 0.79 -11.41
C SER A 259 -1.06 -0.14 -10.82
N PHE A 260 -0.85 -0.63 -9.60
CA PHE A 260 -1.83 -1.42 -8.85
C PHE A 260 -2.35 -0.62 -7.65
N GLY A 261 -3.65 -0.34 -7.61
CA GLY A 261 -4.27 0.45 -6.52
C GLY A 261 -3.67 1.84 -6.35
N GLY A 262 -3.10 2.42 -7.41
CA GLY A 262 -2.41 3.71 -7.37
C GLY A 262 -3.36 4.86 -7.04
N THR A 263 -2.98 5.71 -6.09
CA THR A 263 -3.79 6.85 -5.62
C THR A 263 -3.52 8.10 -6.47
N HIS A 264 -3.61 8.02 -7.80
CA HIS A 264 -3.15 9.10 -8.70
C HIS A 264 -3.89 10.44 -8.54
N HIS A 265 -5.12 10.43 -8.04
CA HIS A 265 -5.88 11.64 -7.67
C HIS A 265 -6.10 11.78 -6.15
N GLY A 266 -5.30 11.07 -5.36
CA GLY A 266 -5.40 11.00 -3.91
C GLY A 266 -6.41 9.99 -3.40
N THR A 267 -6.46 9.88 -2.07
CA THR A 267 -7.45 9.10 -1.33
C THR A 267 -8.04 9.94 -0.19
N SER A 268 -9.10 9.47 0.46
CA SER A 268 -9.63 10.10 1.66
C SER A 268 -8.78 9.76 2.89
N LEU A 269 -8.77 10.64 3.91
CA LEU A 269 -8.18 10.30 5.21
C LEU A 269 -8.82 9.06 5.83
N LEU A 270 -10.11 8.80 5.54
CA LEU A 270 -10.78 7.58 5.94
C LEU A 270 -10.18 6.35 5.25
N GLY A 271 -9.86 6.42 3.95
CA GLY A 271 -9.16 5.37 3.22
C GLY A 271 -7.79 5.07 3.82
N ILE A 272 -7.01 6.11 4.14
CA ILE A 272 -5.72 5.97 4.84
C ILE A 272 -5.91 5.36 6.24
N ALA A 273 -6.91 5.80 6.99
CA ALA A 273 -7.22 5.22 8.29
C ALA A 273 -7.68 3.75 8.17
N THR A 274 -8.39 3.39 7.09
CA THR A 274 -8.77 2.01 6.77
C THR A 274 -7.53 1.17 6.51
N LEU A 275 -6.57 1.65 5.72
CA LEU A 275 -5.29 0.96 5.50
C LEU A 275 -4.56 0.71 6.84
N GLY A 276 -4.51 1.72 7.71
CA GLY A 276 -3.92 1.57 9.05
C GLY A 276 -4.65 0.52 9.89
N ARG A 277 -5.99 0.50 9.87
CA ARG A 277 -6.79 -0.53 10.56
C ARG A 277 -6.56 -1.93 9.99
N MET A 278 -6.41 -2.08 8.68
CA MET A 278 -6.13 -3.37 8.06
C MET A 278 -4.81 -3.94 8.56
N ILE A 279 -3.78 -3.11 8.59
CA ILE A 279 -2.47 -3.50 9.11
C ILE A 279 -2.55 -3.87 10.61
N ASN A 280 -3.31 -3.12 11.41
CA ASN A 280 -3.47 -3.40 12.85
C ASN A 280 -4.27 -4.68 13.15
N ASN A 281 -5.36 -4.91 12.42
CA ASN A 281 -6.27 -6.03 12.66
C ASN A 281 -5.69 -7.40 12.24
N ALA A 282 -4.51 -7.42 11.60
CA ALA A 282 -3.73 -8.61 11.24
C ALA A 282 -3.14 -9.38 12.45
N GLY A 283 -3.54 -9.04 13.69
CA GLY A 283 -3.08 -9.68 14.92
C GLY A 283 -1.91 -8.98 15.61
N ILE A 284 -1.61 -7.73 15.21
CA ILE A 284 -0.55 -6.92 15.82
C ILE A 284 -1.22 -5.72 16.48
N ASP A 285 -1.23 -5.73 17.82
CA ASP A 285 -1.87 -4.72 18.62
C ASP A 285 -1.08 -3.40 18.56
N ILE A 286 -1.28 -2.64 17.48
CA ILE A 286 -0.70 -1.30 17.28
C ILE A 286 -1.65 -0.31 17.98
N LEU A 287 -1.72 -0.43 19.30
CA LEU A 287 -2.53 0.40 20.21
C LEU A 287 -2.25 1.92 20.10
N GLY A 288 -1.32 2.38 19.26
CA GLY A 288 -0.93 3.80 19.12
C GLY A 288 -1.71 4.61 18.08
N PHE A 289 -2.56 4.01 17.25
CA PHE A 289 -3.13 4.68 16.05
C PHE A 289 -4.24 5.72 16.32
N TYR A 290 -4.60 5.98 17.59
CA TYR A 290 -5.78 6.77 17.96
C TYR A 290 -5.57 8.31 18.00
N ARG A 291 -4.43 8.85 17.55
CA ARG A 291 -4.14 10.30 17.49
C ARG A 291 -3.29 10.68 16.25
N PRO A 292 -3.44 11.89 15.67
CA PRO A 292 -2.90 12.22 14.36
C PRO A 292 -1.39 12.54 14.43
N ILE A 293 -0.56 11.52 14.25
CA ILE A 293 0.86 11.65 13.91
C ILE A 293 1.13 10.62 12.81
N ILE A 294 0.54 10.84 11.64
CA ILE A 294 0.33 9.82 10.60
C ILE A 294 1.51 9.78 9.59
N GLY A 295 2.45 10.73 9.67
CA GLY A 295 3.57 10.86 8.72
C GLY A 295 3.20 11.72 7.51
N ALA A 296 4.18 12.42 6.92
CA ALA A 296 3.97 13.42 5.87
C ALA A 296 3.23 12.85 4.65
N ALA A 297 3.64 11.66 4.20
CA ALA A 297 3.05 11.03 3.03
C ALA A 297 1.55 10.76 3.17
N ASN A 298 1.06 10.56 4.39
CA ASN A 298 -0.36 10.32 4.63
C ASN A 298 -1.19 11.60 4.52
N VAL A 299 -0.61 12.76 4.85
CA VAL A 299 -1.27 14.04 4.62
C VAL A 299 -1.22 14.39 3.13
N GLU A 300 -0.09 14.14 2.47
CA GLU A 300 0.09 14.40 1.04
C GLU A 300 -0.78 13.50 0.17
N GLN A 301 -1.13 12.30 0.63
CA GLN A 301 -2.04 11.40 -0.08
C GLN A 301 -3.51 11.82 -0.04
N ALA A 302 -3.89 12.83 0.75
CA ALA A 302 -5.26 13.32 0.80
C ALA A 302 -5.66 14.01 -0.52
N ILE A 303 -6.89 13.73 -0.99
CA ILE A 303 -7.49 14.44 -2.13
C ILE A 303 -7.42 15.96 -1.90
N GLY A 304 -6.96 16.70 -2.92
CA GLY A 304 -6.82 18.15 -2.87
C GLY A 304 -5.58 18.64 -2.12
N SER A 305 -4.66 17.76 -1.72
CA SER A 305 -3.37 18.19 -1.18
C SER A 305 -2.57 19.00 -2.22
N PRO A 306 -1.66 19.89 -1.77
CA PRO A 306 -0.76 20.62 -2.68
C PRO A 306 0.07 19.70 -3.58
N PHE A 307 0.36 18.48 -3.11
CA PHE A 307 1.03 17.45 -3.90
C PHE A 307 0.22 17.08 -5.14
N TYR A 308 -1.07 16.72 -5.00
CA TYR A 308 -1.91 16.36 -6.16
C TYR A 308 -2.30 17.54 -7.02
N THR A 309 -2.49 18.73 -6.43
CA THR A 309 -2.67 19.96 -7.22
C THR A 309 -1.49 20.17 -8.17
N THR A 310 -0.26 19.90 -7.71
CA THR A 310 0.94 19.98 -8.55
C THR A 310 1.02 18.79 -9.52
N LEU A 311 0.83 17.56 -9.03
CA LEU A 311 0.98 16.34 -9.83
C LEU A 311 0.05 16.33 -11.05
N ASN A 312 -1.17 16.81 -10.90
CA ASN A 312 -2.23 16.68 -11.92
C ASN A 312 -2.51 18.00 -12.67
N ALA A 313 -1.73 19.07 -12.44
CA ALA A 313 -1.93 20.37 -13.07
C ALA A 313 -1.89 20.31 -14.61
N ASP A 314 -1.01 19.48 -15.17
CA ASP A 314 -0.79 19.33 -16.61
C ASP A 314 -1.43 18.05 -17.18
N GLY A 315 -2.44 17.51 -16.49
CA GLY A 315 -3.07 16.23 -16.82
C GLY A 315 -2.30 15.03 -16.28
N ASP A 316 -2.79 13.84 -16.56
CA ASP A 316 -2.45 12.62 -15.81
C ASP A 316 -1.13 11.97 -16.25
N THR A 317 -0.80 12.09 -17.53
CA THR A 317 0.21 11.27 -18.20
C THR A 317 1.34 12.07 -18.83
N VAL A 318 2.48 11.40 -19.02
CA VAL A 318 3.64 11.90 -19.76
C VAL A 318 3.65 11.32 -21.19
N PRO A 319 3.85 12.15 -22.23
CA PRO A 319 4.04 11.68 -23.60
C PRO A 319 5.10 10.59 -23.75
N GLY A 320 4.79 9.56 -24.52
CA GLY A 320 5.67 8.42 -24.82
C GLY A 320 5.65 7.30 -23.78
N VAL A 321 4.81 7.40 -22.74
CA VAL A 321 4.69 6.37 -21.69
C VAL A 321 3.40 5.57 -21.87
N HIS A 322 3.51 4.25 -21.72
CA HIS A 322 2.37 3.34 -21.64
C HIS A 322 1.99 3.11 -20.18
N TYR A 323 0.74 3.38 -19.84
CA TYR A 323 0.20 3.21 -18.50
C TYR A 323 -0.78 2.03 -18.50
N THR A 324 -0.57 1.06 -17.62
CA THR A 324 -1.59 0.06 -17.28
C THR A 324 -1.99 0.29 -15.84
N VAL A 325 -3.24 0.67 -15.60
CA VAL A 325 -3.71 1.03 -14.26
C VAL A 325 -4.78 0.06 -13.82
N VAL A 326 -4.47 -0.70 -12.78
CA VAL A 326 -5.33 -1.75 -12.23
C VAL A 326 -5.91 -1.28 -10.91
N GLY A 327 -7.24 -1.19 -10.85
CA GLY A 327 -8.00 -0.92 -9.63
C GLY A 327 -8.91 -2.10 -9.28
N SER A 328 -9.30 -2.24 -8.01
CA SER A 328 -10.28 -3.25 -7.58
C SER A 328 -11.56 -2.60 -7.08
N ARG A 329 -12.72 -3.20 -7.38
CA ARG A 329 -14.01 -2.78 -6.79
C ARG A 329 -14.05 -3.00 -5.27
N TYR A 330 -13.18 -3.86 -4.76
CA TYR A 330 -13.04 -4.17 -3.35
C TYR A 330 -11.93 -3.35 -2.67
N ASP A 331 -11.29 -2.42 -3.39
CA ASP A 331 -10.29 -1.54 -2.81
C ASP A 331 -10.95 -0.48 -1.92
N GLU A 332 -10.61 -0.47 -0.63
CA GLU A 332 -11.17 0.45 0.36
C GLU A 332 -10.32 1.71 0.56
N VAL A 333 -9.15 1.77 -0.08
CA VAL A 333 -8.20 2.89 -0.03
C VAL A 333 -8.32 3.71 -1.30
N MET A 334 -8.25 3.08 -2.46
CA MET A 334 -8.37 3.69 -3.78
C MET A 334 -9.84 3.62 -4.25
N ASN A 335 -10.72 4.40 -3.64
CA ASN A 335 -12.16 4.37 -3.91
C ASN A 335 -12.74 5.80 -4.00
N PRO A 336 -13.59 6.13 -5.01
CA PRO A 336 -14.01 5.32 -6.18
C PRO A 336 -12.90 4.96 -7.16
N LEU A 337 -13.12 3.90 -7.94
CA LEU A 337 -12.20 3.41 -8.99
C LEU A 337 -11.71 4.54 -9.91
N ASP A 338 -12.63 5.43 -10.22
CA ASP A 338 -12.50 6.59 -11.08
C ASP A 338 -11.39 7.54 -10.60
N LEU A 339 -11.11 7.59 -9.29
CA LEU A 339 -10.04 8.42 -8.72
C LEU A 339 -8.65 7.81 -8.91
N GLY A 340 -8.54 6.49 -9.10
CA GLY A 340 -7.25 5.86 -9.36
C GLY A 340 -6.95 5.68 -10.83
N PHE A 341 -7.98 5.66 -11.69
CA PHE A 341 -7.78 5.58 -13.14
C PHE A 341 -7.22 6.87 -13.72
N LEU A 342 -6.46 6.74 -14.80
CA LEU A 342 -5.84 7.85 -15.50
C LEU A 342 -6.59 8.19 -16.79
N VAL A 343 -6.51 9.45 -17.20
CA VAL A 343 -6.98 9.95 -18.49
C VAL A 343 -5.77 10.11 -19.41
N ALA A 344 -5.80 9.47 -20.58
CA ALA A 344 -4.72 9.59 -21.55
C ALA A 344 -4.59 11.04 -22.05
N GLY A 345 -3.43 11.63 -21.80
CA GLY A 345 -3.00 12.87 -22.43
C GLY A 345 -2.35 12.64 -23.80
N PRO A 346 -1.89 13.71 -24.47
CA PRO A 346 -1.26 13.61 -25.78
C PRO A 346 -0.08 12.64 -25.80
N ASP A 347 -0.04 11.77 -26.81
CA ASP A 347 1.02 10.79 -27.07
C ASP A 347 1.30 9.82 -25.91
N ALA A 348 0.38 9.66 -24.97
CA ALA A 348 0.42 8.62 -23.94
C ALA A 348 -0.67 7.57 -24.20
N THR A 349 -0.44 6.34 -23.76
CA THR A 349 -1.46 5.26 -23.79
C THR A 349 -1.87 4.91 -22.38
N VAL A 350 -3.17 4.75 -22.13
CA VAL A 350 -3.69 4.34 -20.82
C VAL A 350 -4.66 3.17 -20.98
N ASP A 351 -4.34 2.07 -20.31
CA ASP A 351 -5.21 0.90 -20.15
C ASP A 351 -5.68 0.82 -18.70
N ASN A 352 -6.89 1.34 -18.43
CA ASN A 352 -7.53 1.21 -17.12
C ASN A 352 -8.25 -0.14 -17.02
N ILE A 353 -7.87 -0.95 -16.04
CA ILE A 353 -8.38 -2.30 -15.83
C ILE A 353 -9.01 -2.38 -14.45
N THR A 354 -10.30 -2.74 -14.39
CA THR A 354 -10.88 -3.24 -13.15
C THR A 354 -10.44 -4.69 -12.97
N LEU A 355 -9.81 -5.03 -11.84
CA LEU A 355 -9.29 -6.38 -11.58
C LEU A 355 -10.35 -7.46 -11.81
N GLN A 356 -11.59 -7.20 -11.41
CA GLN A 356 -12.71 -8.14 -11.57
C GLN A 356 -13.20 -8.29 -13.02
N ALA A 357 -12.88 -7.36 -13.93
CA ALA A 357 -13.37 -7.41 -15.31
C ALA A 357 -12.81 -8.65 -16.02
N GLY A 358 -13.68 -9.62 -16.32
CA GLY A 358 -13.28 -10.92 -16.89
C GLY A 358 -12.82 -11.95 -15.85
N CYS A 359 -12.86 -11.63 -14.55
CA CYS A 359 -12.61 -12.58 -13.48
C CYS A 359 -13.28 -12.16 -12.15
N GLU A 360 -14.60 -12.30 -12.06
CA GLU A 360 -15.37 -11.88 -10.87
C GLU A 360 -15.07 -12.71 -9.60
N GLN A 361 -14.40 -13.86 -9.73
CA GLN A 361 -13.96 -14.64 -8.58
C GLN A 361 -12.71 -14.08 -7.90
N ASP A 362 -11.96 -13.19 -8.53
CA ASP A 362 -10.87 -12.47 -7.88
C ASP A 362 -11.44 -11.32 -7.05
N VAL A 363 -11.52 -11.53 -5.73
CA VAL A 363 -12.09 -10.56 -4.78
C VAL A 363 -11.01 -9.82 -4.00
N SER A 364 -9.81 -9.67 -4.59
CA SER A 364 -8.69 -8.98 -3.94
C SER A 364 -9.03 -7.52 -3.61
N ASP A 365 -8.67 -7.11 -2.41
CA ASP A 365 -8.69 -5.72 -1.94
C ASP A 365 -7.34 -5.02 -2.18
N HIS A 366 -7.16 -3.84 -1.59
CA HIS A 366 -5.96 -3.00 -1.76
C HIS A 366 -4.64 -3.74 -1.49
N LEU A 367 -4.61 -4.60 -0.47
CA LEU A 367 -3.38 -5.28 -0.02
C LEU A 367 -3.21 -6.64 -0.70
N THR A 368 -4.30 -7.37 -0.86
CA THR A 368 -4.28 -8.72 -1.45
C THR A 368 -4.11 -8.72 -2.96
N MET A 369 -4.34 -7.59 -3.64
CA MET A 369 -4.14 -7.44 -5.09
C MET A 369 -2.72 -7.80 -5.52
N MET A 370 -1.69 -7.43 -4.74
CA MET A 370 -0.29 -7.74 -5.08
C MET A 370 0.05 -9.24 -4.96
N TYR A 371 -0.86 -10.03 -4.38
CA TYR A 371 -0.77 -11.48 -4.24
C TYR A 371 -1.74 -12.21 -5.19
N SER A 372 -2.48 -11.49 -6.02
CA SER A 372 -3.38 -12.08 -7.02
C SER A 372 -2.59 -12.66 -8.20
N PRO A 373 -2.83 -13.93 -8.59
CA PRO A 373 -2.32 -14.47 -9.85
C PRO A 373 -2.80 -13.66 -11.07
N ARG A 374 -4.00 -13.09 -11.01
CA ARG A 374 -4.53 -12.22 -12.07
C ARG A 374 -3.73 -10.92 -12.18
N ALA A 375 -3.50 -10.23 -11.06
CA ALA A 375 -2.67 -9.02 -11.06
C ALA A 375 -1.26 -9.31 -11.61
N ALA A 376 -0.65 -10.43 -11.21
CA ALA A 376 0.64 -10.84 -11.76
C ALA A 376 0.61 -11.11 -13.27
N SER A 377 -0.45 -11.75 -13.80
CA SER A 377 -0.60 -11.96 -15.24
C SER A 377 -0.83 -10.65 -16.00
N ILE A 378 -1.54 -9.67 -15.43
CA ILE A 378 -1.72 -8.34 -16.00
C ILE A 378 -0.36 -7.62 -16.07
N ALA A 379 0.46 -7.68 -15.01
CA ALA A 379 1.79 -7.09 -15.02
C ALA A 379 2.67 -7.69 -16.13
N LEU A 380 2.70 -9.02 -16.23
CA LEU A 380 3.47 -9.72 -17.28
C LEU A 380 2.99 -9.35 -18.69
N HIS A 381 1.67 -9.26 -18.88
CA HIS A 381 1.08 -8.85 -20.15
C HIS A 381 1.39 -7.39 -20.51
N ALA A 382 1.35 -6.48 -19.53
CA ALA A 382 1.65 -5.07 -19.76
C ALA A 382 3.14 -4.83 -20.08
N LEU A 383 4.05 -5.61 -19.48
CA LEU A 383 5.49 -5.52 -19.68
C LEU A 383 5.95 -6.13 -21.01
N ASP A 384 5.19 -7.10 -21.54
CA ASP A 384 5.41 -7.71 -22.84
C ASP A 384 4.07 -8.07 -23.52
N PRO A 385 3.40 -7.11 -24.19
CA PRO A 385 2.10 -7.36 -24.83
C PRO A 385 2.17 -8.35 -26.00
N ALA A 386 3.36 -8.58 -26.59
CA ALA A 386 3.52 -9.45 -27.74
C ALA A 386 3.65 -10.93 -27.35
N SER A 387 4.20 -11.22 -26.17
CA SER A 387 4.44 -12.59 -25.70
C SER A 387 3.89 -12.90 -24.30
N GLY A 388 3.27 -11.92 -23.66
CA GLY A 388 2.73 -12.02 -22.32
C GLY A 388 1.65 -13.11 -22.17
N PRO A 389 1.51 -13.68 -20.97
CA PRO A 389 0.54 -14.75 -20.73
C PRO A 389 -0.90 -14.25 -20.88
N GLU A 390 -1.81 -15.19 -21.11
CA GLU A 390 -3.25 -14.95 -20.95
C GLU A 390 -3.56 -14.49 -19.51
N LEU A 391 -4.55 -13.60 -19.38
CA LEU A 391 -4.92 -13.07 -18.08
C LEU A 391 -5.52 -14.18 -17.21
N ALA A 392 -4.84 -14.51 -16.12
CA ALA A 392 -5.28 -15.55 -15.21
C ALA A 392 -6.63 -15.19 -14.59
N CYS A 393 -7.45 -16.20 -14.38
CA CYS A 393 -8.64 -16.06 -13.55
C CYS A 393 -8.66 -17.11 -12.46
N THR A 394 -8.36 -16.68 -11.24
CA THR A 394 -8.27 -17.51 -10.05
C THR A 394 -8.88 -16.77 -8.87
N PHE A 395 -9.59 -17.48 -8.00
CA PHE A 395 -10.03 -16.91 -6.74
C PHE A 395 -8.83 -16.44 -5.92
N ASN A 396 -8.87 -15.18 -5.49
CA ASN A 396 -7.96 -14.62 -4.49
C ASN A 396 -8.81 -13.85 -3.48
N PRO A 397 -8.71 -14.16 -2.18
CA PRO A 397 -9.61 -13.57 -1.18
C PRO A 397 -9.21 -12.13 -0.85
N TRP A 398 -10.19 -11.32 -0.45
CA TRP A 398 -9.94 -10.09 0.31
C TRP A 398 -9.20 -10.38 1.62
N PHE A 399 -8.54 -9.37 2.18
CA PHE A 399 -7.92 -9.43 3.49
C PHE A 399 -8.94 -9.24 4.61
N PHE A 400 -9.84 -8.26 4.47
CA PHE A 400 -10.97 -8.06 5.37
C PHE A 400 -12.28 -8.07 4.60
N GLY A 401 -13.01 -9.17 4.74
CA GLY A 401 -14.33 -9.29 4.15
C GLY A 401 -15.44 -8.57 4.87
N GLY A 402 -16.26 -7.83 4.13
CA GLY A 402 -17.64 -7.55 4.54
C GLY A 402 -18.06 -6.08 4.65
N GLY A 403 -17.69 -5.22 3.68
CA GLY A 403 -18.07 -3.79 3.71
C GLY A 403 -18.99 -3.28 2.59
N GLY A 404 -19.18 -4.00 1.49
CA GLY A 404 -19.96 -3.53 0.34
C GLY A 404 -21.18 -4.41 0.08
N SER A 405 -22.39 -3.89 0.33
CA SER A 405 -23.58 -4.42 -0.33
C SER A 405 -23.55 -4.03 -1.80
N LEU A 406 -23.98 -4.96 -2.67
CA LEU A 406 -24.22 -4.75 -4.11
C LEU A 406 -25.09 -3.53 -4.40
#